data_AF-A0AAD5L5H2-F1
#
_entry.id   AF-A0AAD5L5H2-F1
#
_cell.length_a   1.000
_cell.length_b   1.000
_cell.length_c   1.000
_cell.angle_alpha   90.00
_cell.angle_beta   90.00
_cell.angle_gamma   90.00
#
_symmetry.space_group_name_H-M   'P 1'
#
loop_
_entity.id
_entity.type
_entity.pdbx_description
1 polymer ?
#
loop_
_entity_poly.entity_id
_entity_poly.type
_entity_poly.pdbx_seq_one_letter_code
_entity_poly.pdbx_strand_id
1 'polypeptide(L)'
;MHSFVGPNTSIAEGEVTSSFVGPFVGFHHQALLIASFWPEGKGNVGYGANVGSNHTLKAPDQELFPGEGVFFGLGCCVKFPSNFTKAPYSVIATGVATLPQSVEMPFALINTPGHNIPALSPAINEISPGWVLAHSVFTVLRNEAKFATRNRSRRTEVEAALFRPDVMQCMKDARQQLKDAEGKSQLQLANGEAIFTDKQVRGLGKNYMRETARREAVEAYTSFIQLIALA
;
A
#
# COMPACT_ATOMS: atom_id res chain seq x y z
N MET A 1 -5.81 -26.05 5.93
CA MET A 1 -5.77 -24.58 5.95
C MET A 1 -4.78 -24.19 7.02
N HIS A 2 -3.58 -23.76 6.66
CA HIS A 2 -2.52 -23.46 7.63
C HIS A 2 -1.99 -22.05 7.38
N SER A 3 -1.74 -21.32 8.46
CA SER A 3 -1.08 -20.02 8.42
C SER A 3 0.26 -20.12 9.13
N PHE A 4 1.26 -19.43 8.58
CA PHE A 4 2.57 -19.25 9.21
C PHE A 4 2.66 -17.81 9.70
N VAL A 5 3.00 -17.63 10.97
CA VAL A 5 3.07 -16.32 11.61
C VAL A 5 4.50 -16.06 12.06
N GLY A 6 5.09 -14.99 11.53
CA GLY A 6 6.45 -14.55 11.77
C GLY A 6 6.64 -13.94 13.16
N PRO A 7 7.91 -13.75 13.57
CA PRO A 7 8.22 -13.29 14.92
C PRO A 7 7.76 -11.85 15.16
N ASN A 8 7.44 -11.54 16.42
CA ASN A 8 6.94 -10.22 16.85
C ASN A 8 5.63 -9.78 16.19
N THR A 9 4.99 -10.60 15.36
CA THR A 9 3.61 -10.38 14.89
C THR A 9 2.64 -10.64 16.03
N SER A 10 1.66 -9.76 16.16
CA SER A 10 0.68 -9.79 17.25
C SER A 10 -0.72 -9.88 16.66
N ILE A 11 -1.35 -11.05 16.83
CA ILE A 11 -2.77 -11.27 16.50
C ILE A 11 -3.52 -11.37 17.81
N ALA A 12 -4.26 -10.31 18.16
CA ALA A 12 -5.06 -10.25 19.37
C ALA A 12 -6.45 -10.85 19.15
N GLU A 13 -7.10 -10.48 18.04
CA GLU A 13 -8.45 -10.91 17.64
C GLU A 13 -8.51 -11.00 16.11
N GLY A 14 -9.46 -11.77 15.56
CA GLY A 14 -9.65 -11.90 14.11
C GLY A 14 -9.28 -13.26 13.51
N GLU A 15 -9.42 -13.35 12.19
CA GLU A 15 -9.19 -14.57 11.42
C GLU A 15 -7.99 -14.40 10.49
N VAL A 16 -7.00 -15.29 10.63
CA VAL A 16 -5.83 -15.38 9.75
C VAL A 16 -5.70 -16.81 9.22
N THR A 17 -6.03 -17.03 7.95
CA THR A 17 -6.08 -18.38 7.36
C THR A 17 -5.36 -18.47 6.01
N SER A 18 -4.78 -19.63 5.72
CA SER A 18 -4.00 -19.88 4.49
C SER A 18 -2.99 -18.78 4.16
N SER A 19 -2.33 -18.21 5.18
CA SER A 19 -1.51 -17.00 5.00
C SER A 19 -0.08 -17.18 5.51
N PHE A 20 0.89 -16.60 4.82
CA PHE A 20 2.24 -16.36 5.32
C PHE A 20 2.31 -14.91 5.82
N VAL A 21 2.36 -14.71 7.13
CA VAL A 21 2.41 -13.38 7.75
C VAL A 21 3.80 -13.16 8.31
N GLY A 22 4.52 -12.18 7.78
CA GLY A 22 5.88 -11.83 8.19
C GLY A 22 5.96 -11.25 9.60
N PRO A 23 7.13 -10.72 10.00
CA PRO A 23 7.34 -10.19 11.34
C PRO A 23 6.59 -8.87 11.57
N PHE A 24 6.33 -8.51 12.83
CA PHE A 24 5.76 -7.22 13.23
C PHE A 24 4.45 -6.80 12.55
N VAL A 25 3.66 -7.75 12.04
CA VAL A 25 2.30 -7.43 11.60
C VAL A 25 1.42 -7.20 12.83
N GLY A 26 0.75 -6.05 12.87
CA GLY A 26 -0.19 -5.72 13.93
C GLY A 26 -1.61 -6.08 13.52
N PHE A 27 -2.26 -6.91 14.31
CA PHE A 27 -3.64 -7.34 14.11
C PHE A 27 -4.35 -7.27 15.47
N HIS A 28 -4.78 -6.08 15.87
CA HIS A 28 -5.16 -5.78 17.25
C HIS A 28 -6.66 -5.91 17.53
N HIS A 29 -7.48 -6.06 16.50
CA HIS A 29 -8.93 -6.06 16.59
C HIS A 29 -9.51 -7.07 15.58
N GLN A 30 -10.77 -7.45 15.75
CA GLN A 30 -11.46 -8.32 14.78
C GLN A 30 -11.34 -7.82 13.34
N ALA A 31 -10.74 -8.63 12.47
CA ALA A 31 -10.60 -8.41 11.04
C ALA A 31 -10.39 -9.76 10.34
N LEU A 32 -10.25 -9.77 9.01
CA LEU A 32 -10.04 -10.95 8.20
C LEU A 32 -8.78 -10.78 7.34
N LEU A 33 -7.87 -11.75 7.38
CA LEU A 33 -6.71 -11.87 6.50
C LEU A 33 -6.61 -13.30 5.95
N ILE A 34 -6.88 -13.48 4.66
CA ILE A 34 -6.88 -14.81 4.03
C ILE A 34 -6.04 -14.84 2.77
N ALA A 35 -5.45 -16.00 2.47
CA ALA A 35 -4.68 -16.24 1.24
C ALA A 35 -3.67 -15.11 0.93
N SER A 36 -2.97 -14.67 1.98
CA SER A 36 -2.02 -13.56 1.93
C SER A 36 -0.59 -14.08 2.06
N PHE A 37 0.28 -13.68 1.13
CA PHE A 37 1.71 -13.94 1.18
C PHE A 37 2.45 -12.64 1.48
N TRP A 38 2.78 -12.41 2.75
CA TRP A 38 3.31 -11.15 3.28
C TRP A 38 4.62 -11.32 4.07
N PRO A 39 5.71 -11.80 3.44
CA PRO A 39 6.90 -12.20 4.16
C PRO A 39 7.65 -11.05 4.86
N GLU A 40 7.60 -9.84 4.30
CA GLU A 40 8.27 -8.66 4.86
C GLU A 40 7.55 -8.13 6.11
N GLY A 41 6.25 -8.40 6.23
CA GLY A 41 5.43 -8.02 7.38
C GLY A 41 5.41 -6.50 7.63
N LYS A 42 5.60 -6.11 8.90
CA LYS A 42 5.66 -4.74 9.44
C LYS A 42 4.41 -3.88 9.26
N GLY A 43 3.37 -4.41 8.62
CA GLY A 43 2.15 -3.69 8.38
C GLY A 43 1.14 -3.79 9.52
N ASN A 44 -0.06 -3.34 9.24
CA ASN A 44 -1.15 -3.38 10.21
C ASN A 44 -2.47 -3.71 9.51
N VAL A 45 -3.33 -4.44 10.23
CA VAL A 45 -4.69 -4.78 9.82
C VAL A 45 -5.64 -4.13 10.80
N GLY A 46 -6.36 -3.10 10.34
CA GLY A 46 -7.34 -2.37 11.12
C GLY A 46 -8.62 -3.18 11.40
N TYR A 47 -9.37 -2.77 12.43
CA TYR A 47 -10.65 -3.38 12.77
C TYR A 47 -11.60 -3.41 11.56
N GLY A 48 -12.27 -4.55 11.36
CA GLY A 48 -13.23 -4.76 10.29
C GLY A 48 -12.62 -4.82 8.89
N ALA A 49 -11.29 -4.76 8.75
CA ALA A 49 -10.66 -4.92 7.45
C ALA A 49 -10.92 -6.33 6.90
N ASN A 50 -11.43 -6.40 5.68
CA ASN A 50 -11.70 -7.61 4.92
C ASN A 50 -10.58 -7.81 3.90
N VAL A 51 -9.40 -8.19 4.38
CA VAL A 51 -8.18 -8.35 3.58
C VAL A 51 -8.16 -9.75 2.98
N GLY A 52 -8.88 -9.87 1.86
CA GLY A 52 -9.13 -11.16 1.22
C GLY A 52 -10.60 -11.43 0.99
N SER A 53 -11.28 -10.47 0.35
CA SER A 53 -12.58 -10.70 -0.24
C SER A 53 -12.44 -11.56 -1.51
N ASN A 54 -12.07 -12.83 -1.33
CA ASN A 54 -11.76 -13.81 -2.36
C ASN A 54 -13.01 -14.60 -2.82
N HIS A 55 -14.09 -14.58 -2.03
CA HIS A 55 -15.37 -15.25 -2.33
C HIS A 55 -16.20 -14.49 -3.39
N THR A 56 -15.61 -14.25 -4.56
CA THR A 56 -16.25 -13.48 -5.64
C THR A 56 -17.06 -14.33 -6.60
N LEU A 57 -16.96 -15.67 -6.50
CA LEU A 57 -17.50 -16.66 -7.44
C LEU A 57 -17.00 -16.49 -8.89
N LYS A 58 -16.02 -15.62 -9.14
CA LYS A 58 -15.53 -15.31 -10.50
C LYS A 58 -14.37 -16.19 -10.95
N ALA A 59 -13.56 -16.67 -10.01
CA ALA A 59 -12.36 -17.44 -10.27
C ALA A 59 -12.05 -18.35 -9.07
N PRO A 60 -11.17 -19.37 -9.22
CA PRO A 60 -10.59 -20.11 -8.11
C PRO A 60 -9.91 -19.16 -7.11
N ASP A 61 -9.63 -19.67 -5.90
CA ASP A 61 -8.98 -18.88 -4.84
C ASP A 61 -7.72 -18.18 -5.36
N GLN A 62 -7.75 -16.85 -5.33
CA GLN A 62 -6.64 -15.99 -5.68
C GLN A 62 -5.87 -15.55 -4.44
N GLU A 63 -4.77 -14.83 -4.64
CA GLU A 63 -3.86 -14.46 -3.56
C GLU A 63 -3.69 -12.94 -3.48
N LEU A 64 -3.30 -12.50 -2.29
CA LEU A 64 -2.78 -11.16 -2.05
C LEU A 64 -1.30 -11.22 -1.71
N PHE A 65 -0.56 -10.29 -2.29
CA PHE A 65 0.85 -10.07 -2.00
C PHE A 65 1.02 -8.67 -1.41
N PRO A 66 0.87 -8.45 -0.10
CA PRO A 66 1.06 -7.13 0.49
C PRO A 66 2.52 -6.70 0.41
N GLY A 67 2.76 -5.39 0.31
CA GLY A 67 4.10 -4.82 0.49
C GLY A 67 4.48 -4.72 1.96
N GLU A 68 5.78 -4.62 2.23
CA GLU A 68 6.30 -4.32 3.56
C GLU A 68 5.58 -3.11 4.16
N GLY A 69 5.09 -3.20 5.40
CA GLY A 69 4.52 -2.06 6.11
C GLY A 69 3.18 -1.56 5.59
N VAL A 70 2.54 -2.23 4.63
CA VAL A 70 1.20 -1.83 4.14
C VAL A 70 0.20 -1.77 5.29
N PHE A 71 -0.59 -0.70 5.32
CA PHE A 71 -1.62 -0.48 6.32
C PHE A 71 -3.01 -0.69 5.70
N PHE A 72 -3.72 -1.69 6.17
CA PHE A 72 -5.12 -1.94 5.83
C PHE A 72 -6.02 -1.21 6.81
N GLY A 73 -6.63 -0.10 6.35
CA GLY A 73 -7.48 0.76 7.18
C GLY A 73 -8.75 0.09 7.68
N LEU A 74 -9.40 0.73 8.65
CA LEU A 74 -10.60 0.21 9.31
C LEU A 74 -11.69 -0.08 8.28
N GLY A 75 -12.32 -1.26 8.34
CA GLY A 75 -13.42 -1.60 7.43
C GLY A 75 -13.06 -1.66 5.94
N CYS A 76 -11.79 -1.57 5.56
CA CYS A 76 -11.42 -1.66 4.14
C CYS A 76 -11.71 -3.06 3.59
N CYS A 77 -11.91 -3.19 2.28
CA CYS A 77 -12.15 -4.45 1.60
C CYS A 77 -11.15 -4.59 0.45
N VAL A 78 -10.29 -5.61 0.51
CA VAL A 78 -9.27 -5.86 -0.52
C VAL A 78 -9.70 -7.03 -1.38
N LYS A 79 -9.95 -6.78 -2.67
CA LYS A 79 -10.35 -7.80 -3.65
C LYS A 79 -9.16 -8.44 -4.34
N PHE A 80 -9.28 -9.72 -4.67
CA PHE A 80 -8.21 -10.52 -5.26
C PHE A 80 -8.36 -10.70 -6.79
N PRO A 81 -7.25 -10.94 -7.52
CA PRO A 81 -5.88 -10.93 -7.00
C PRO A 81 -5.41 -9.48 -6.76
N SER A 82 -4.54 -9.29 -5.78
CA SER A 82 -3.91 -7.99 -5.56
C SER A 82 -2.42 -8.13 -5.25
N ASN A 83 -1.60 -7.22 -5.79
CA ASN A 83 -0.16 -7.22 -5.57
C ASN A 83 0.32 -5.81 -5.21
N PHE A 84 0.83 -5.67 -3.99
CA PHE A 84 1.35 -4.44 -3.40
C PHE A 84 2.82 -4.59 -2.99
N THR A 85 3.53 -5.62 -3.46
CA THR A 85 4.95 -5.88 -3.12
C THR A 85 5.85 -4.70 -3.45
N LYS A 86 5.51 -3.92 -4.48
CA LYS A 86 6.19 -2.68 -4.88
C LYS A 86 5.52 -1.40 -4.37
N ALA A 87 4.62 -1.52 -3.41
CA ALA A 87 3.97 -0.42 -2.71
C ALA A 87 4.21 -0.49 -1.19
N PRO A 88 5.46 -0.61 -0.73
CA PRO A 88 5.77 -0.66 0.69
C PRO A 88 5.27 0.62 1.40
N TYR A 89 4.81 0.45 2.64
CA TYR A 89 4.30 1.49 3.53
C TYR A 89 3.12 2.30 2.97
N SER A 90 2.42 1.76 1.96
CA SER A 90 1.19 2.36 1.45
C SER A 90 0.00 2.05 2.36
N VAL A 91 -0.96 2.97 2.34
CA VAL A 91 -2.14 2.98 3.20
C VAL A 91 -3.38 2.79 2.33
N ILE A 92 -4.18 1.77 2.65
CA ILE A 92 -5.56 1.67 2.17
C ILE A 92 -6.44 2.33 3.24
N ALA A 93 -7.11 3.42 2.91
CA ALA A 93 -7.86 4.20 3.87
C ALA A 93 -9.09 3.44 4.42
N THR A 94 -9.64 3.97 5.51
CA THR A 94 -10.85 3.45 6.14
C THR A 94 -12.01 3.34 5.15
N GLY A 95 -12.71 2.22 5.15
CA GLY A 95 -13.90 1.97 4.33
C GLY A 95 -13.64 1.84 2.82
N VAL A 96 -12.38 1.85 2.38
CA VAL A 96 -12.04 1.71 0.96
C VAL A 96 -12.25 0.27 0.50
N ALA A 97 -12.96 0.09 -0.61
CA ALA A 97 -13.05 -1.18 -1.31
C ALA A 97 -12.19 -1.15 -2.57
N THR A 98 -11.12 -1.96 -2.62
CA THR A 98 -10.28 -2.05 -3.82
C THR A 98 -10.89 -2.97 -4.86
N LEU A 99 -10.58 -2.70 -6.13
CA LEU A 99 -10.69 -3.71 -7.19
C LEU A 99 -9.43 -4.59 -7.18
N PRO A 100 -9.46 -5.74 -7.86
CA PRO A 100 -8.26 -6.52 -8.10
C PRO A 100 -7.22 -5.70 -8.87
N GLN A 101 -6.02 -5.54 -8.31
CA GLN A 101 -5.04 -4.60 -8.85
C GLN A 101 -3.59 -4.88 -8.42
N SER A 102 -2.65 -4.42 -9.23
CA SER A 102 -1.24 -4.29 -8.86
C SER A 102 -0.91 -2.81 -8.64
N VAL A 103 -0.33 -2.47 -7.49
CA VAL A 103 0.10 -1.11 -7.16
C VAL A 103 1.61 -1.11 -6.94
N GLU A 104 2.32 -0.24 -7.65
CA GLU A 104 3.78 -0.07 -7.60
C GLU A 104 4.13 1.37 -7.14
N MET A 105 3.29 1.92 -6.26
CA MET A 105 3.43 3.27 -5.70
C MET A 105 3.73 3.15 -4.20
N PRO A 106 4.99 3.27 -3.75
CA PRO A 106 5.35 3.17 -2.35
C PRO A 106 4.86 4.39 -1.55
N PHE A 107 4.59 4.22 -0.26
CA PHE A 107 4.15 5.29 0.64
C PHE A 107 2.87 6.01 0.16
N ALA A 108 2.05 5.35 -0.65
CA ALA A 108 0.85 5.92 -1.22
C ALA A 108 -0.31 5.91 -0.23
N LEU A 109 -1.28 6.80 -0.43
CA LEU A 109 -2.60 6.71 0.17
C LEU A 109 -3.62 6.33 -0.91
N ILE A 110 -4.34 5.23 -0.73
CA ILE A 110 -5.51 4.87 -1.55
C ILE A 110 -6.76 5.21 -0.75
N ASN A 111 -7.62 6.08 -1.29
CA ASN A 111 -8.80 6.61 -0.63
C ASN A 111 -10.06 6.42 -1.48
N THR A 112 -11.24 6.61 -0.90
CA THR A 112 -12.48 6.65 -1.67
C THR A 112 -12.41 7.79 -2.70
N PRO A 113 -13.09 7.65 -3.86
CA PRO A 113 -13.04 8.68 -4.89
C PRO A 113 -13.57 10.02 -4.36
N GLY A 114 -12.72 11.06 -4.32
CA GLY A 114 -13.12 12.41 -3.92
C GLY A 114 -13.94 13.16 -4.98
N HIS A 115 -13.91 12.68 -6.22
CA HIS A 115 -14.58 13.29 -7.36
C HIS A 115 -15.40 12.27 -8.15
N ASN A 116 -16.55 12.71 -8.66
CA ASN A 116 -17.29 11.97 -9.68
C ASN A 116 -16.71 12.29 -11.06
N ILE A 117 -16.12 11.29 -11.70
CA ILE A 117 -15.50 11.40 -13.03
C ILE A 117 -16.32 10.53 -13.97
N PRO A 118 -17.23 11.10 -14.80
CA PRO A 118 -18.17 10.31 -15.61
C PRO A 118 -17.53 9.27 -16.53
N ALA A 119 -16.28 9.50 -16.95
CA ALA A 119 -15.52 8.58 -17.79
C ALA A 119 -14.95 7.36 -17.04
N LEU A 120 -15.04 7.32 -15.70
CA LEU A 120 -14.52 6.26 -14.85
C LEU A 120 -15.64 5.56 -14.07
N SER A 121 -15.44 4.28 -13.78
CA SER A 121 -16.33 3.55 -12.87
C SER A 121 -16.24 4.16 -11.46
N PRO A 122 -17.35 4.28 -10.72
CA PRO A 122 -17.34 4.73 -9.32
C PRO A 122 -16.59 3.78 -8.39
N ALA A 123 -16.23 2.56 -8.85
CA ALA A 123 -15.40 1.62 -8.10
C ALA A 123 -13.90 1.90 -8.21
N ILE A 124 -13.48 2.85 -9.06
CA ILE A 124 -12.08 3.31 -9.13
C ILE A 124 -11.83 4.26 -7.97
N ASN A 125 -10.84 3.93 -7.14
CA ASN A 125 -10.45 4.73 -5.98
C ASN A 125 -9.53 5.89 -6.39
N GLU A 126 -9.32 6.84 -5.47
CA GLU A 126 -8.32 7.89 -5.63
C GLU A 126 -7.01 7.44 -4.98
N ILE A 127 -5.87 7.66 -5.65
CA ILE A 127 -4.54 7.37 -5.10
C ILE A 127 -3.66 8.62 -5.10
N SER A 128 -2.96 8.81 -3.99
CA SER A 128 -1.91 9.82 -3.80
C SER A 128 -0.58 9.13 -3.51
N PRO A 129 0.26 8.86 -4.52
CA PRO A 129 1.59 8.30 -4.31
C PRO A 129 2.45 9.17 -3.39
N GLY A 130 3.33 8.57 -2.57
CA GLY A 130 4.22 9.33 -1.68
C GLY A 130 3.53 10.10 -0.54
N TRP A 131 2.21 10.03 -0.40
CA TRP A 131 1.44 10.76 0.60
C TRP A 131 1.95 10.54 2.03
N VAL A 132 2.34 9.31 2.38
CA VAL A 132 2.86 9.01 3.72
C VAL A 132 4.19 9.74 3.97
N LEU A 133 5.05 9.89 2.95
CA LEU A 133 6.28 10.68 3.08
C LEU A 133 5.97 12.17 3.24
N ALA A 134 5.03 12.69 2.45
CA ALA A 134 4.68 14.11 2.46
C ALA A 134 3.95 14.55 3.74
N HIS A 135 3.04 13.73 4.28
CA HIS A 135 2.11 14.15 5.33
C HIS A 135 2.13 13.31 6.60
N SER A 136 2.83 12.16 6.61
CA SER A 136 2.74 11.20 7.72
C SER A 136 4.07 10.50 8.02
N VAL A 137 5.22 11.10 7.64
CA VAL A 137 6.54 10.46 7.74
C VAL A 137 6.86 10.02 9.17
N PHE A 138 6.40 10.78 10.16
CA PHE A 138 6.57 10.45 11.58
C PHE A 138 6.00 9.08 11.94
N THR A 139 4.91 8.65 11.31
CA THR A 139 4.29 7.34 11.59
C THR A 139 5.20 6.19 11.18
N VAL A 140 5.90 6.35 10.06
CA VAL A 140 6.86 5.40 9.49
C VAL A 140 8.12 5.39 10.33
N LEU A 141 8.74 6.55 10.59
CA LEU A 141 9.95 6.66 11.43
C LEU A 141 9.74 6.12 12.85
N ARG A 142 8.58 6.35 13.45
CA ARG A 142 8.24 5.78 14.77
C ARG A 142 8.17 4.26 14.73
N ASN A 143 7.76 3.66 13.62
CA ASN A 143 7.71 2.22 13.47
C ASN A 143 9.11 1.60 13.33
N GLU A 144 10.04 2.25 12.62
CA GLU A 144 11.46 1.86 12.57
C GLU A 144 12.06 1.68 13.96
N ALA A 145 11.92 2.71 14.81
CA ALA A 145 12.40 2.69 16.19
C ALA A 145 11.71 1.59 17.02
N LYS A 146 10.41 1.33 16.79
CA LYS A 146 9.71 0.21 17.43
C LYS A 146 10.24 -1.14 16.97
N PHE A 147 10.53 -1.33 15.69
CA PHE A 147 11.08 -2.59 15.18
C PHE A 147 12.44 -2.87 15.81
N ALA A 148 13.31 -1.86 15.86
CA ALA A 148 14.62 -1.97 16.51
C ALA A 148 14.51 -2.31 18.01
N THR A 149 13.62 -1.63 18.75
CA THR A 149 13.54 -1.77 20.21
C THR A 149 12.69 -2.96 20.69
N ARG A 150 11.75 -3.44 19.88
CA ARG A 150 10.80 -4.50 20.26
C ARG A 150 11.14 -5.86 19.65
N ASN A 151 12.18 -5.97 18.83
CA ASN A 151 12.57 -7.25 18.25
C ASN A 151 13.07 -8.19 19.36
N ARG A 152 12.33 -9.26 19.61
CA ARG A 152 12.70 -10.31 20.56
C ARG A 152 13.12 -11.61 19.86
N SER A 153 13.12 -11.63 18.53
CA SER A 153 13.54 -12.78 17.74
C SER A 153 15.03 -13.05 17.93
N ARG A 154 15.38 -14.32 18.15
CA ARG A 154 16.78 -14.78 18.20
C ARG A 154 17.18 -15.66 17.02
N ARG A 155 16.20 -16.16 16.27
CA ARG A 155 16.39 -17.13 15.17
C ARG A 155 16.15 -16.53 13.79
N THR A 156 15.46 -15.40 13.75
CA THR A 156 15.12 -14.69 12.52
C THR A 156 15.61 -13.26 12.67
N GLU A 157 16.53 -12.86 11.81
CA GLU A 157 16.93 -11.47 11.68
C GLU A 157 15.75 -10.70 11.09
N VAL A 158 15.40 -9.59 11.75
CA VAL A 158 14.33 -8.71 11.27
C VAL A 158 14.96 -7.36 11.05
N GLU A 159 15.06 -6.98 9.79
CA GLU A 159 15.59 -5.69 9.39
C GLU A 159 14.68 -4.58 9.93
N ALA A 160 15.20 -3.69 10.76
CA ALA A 160 14.44 -2.58 11.31
C ALA A 160 14.37 -1.41 10.33
N ALA A 161 15.44 -1.20 9.55
CA ALA A 161 15.57 -0.07 8.66
C ALA A 161 14.47 -0.07 7.59
N LEU A 162 13.87 1.09 7.38
CA LEU A 162 12.79 1.28 6.40
C LEU A 162 13.35 1.78 5.07
N PHE A 163 14.30 2.72 5.12
CA PHE A 163 14.91 3.32 3.95
C PHE A 163 16.11 2.50 3.48
N ARG A 164 15.81 1.40 2.78
CA ARG A 164 16.78 0.45 2.26
C ARG A 164 16.91 0.53 0.75
N PRO A 165 17.97 -0.04 0.14
CA PRO A 165 18.17 0.01 -1.30
C PRO A 165 16.97 -0.48 -2.14
N ASP A 166 16.27 -1.52 -1.69
CA ASP A 166 15.05 -2.05 -2.32
C ASP A 166 13.87 -1.07 -2.26
N VAL A 167 13.62 -0.46 -1.11
CA VAL A 167 12.56 0.56 -0.93
C VAL A 167 12.90 1.83 -1.73
N MET A 168 14.18 2.26 -1.71
CA MET A 168 14.65 3.36 -2.54
C MET A 168 14.48 3.08 -4.03
N GLN A 169 14.70 1.83 -4.47
CA GLN A 169 14.47 1.46 -5.86
C GLN A 169 12.99 1.59 -6.23
N CYS A 170 12.08 1.13 -5.37
CA CYS A 170 10.63 1.34 -5.57
C CYS A 170 10.29 2.83 -5.71
N MET A 171 10.88 3.70 -4.88
CA MET A 171 10.66 5.15 -4.97
C MET A 171 11.21 5.74 -6.27
N LYS A 172 12.40 5.31 -6.71
CA LYS A 172 13.00 5.76 -7.98
C LYS A 172 12.15 5.37 -9.16
N ASP A 173 11.68 4.12 -9.19
CA ASP A 173 10.83 3.58 -10.25
C ASP A 173 9.49 4.33 -10.29
N ALA A 174 8.81 4.47 -9.15
CA ALA A 174 7.54 5.20 -9.06
C ALA A 174 7.70 6.67 -9.49
N ARG A 175 8.74 7.36 -9.01
CA ARG A 175 9.03 8.74 -9.43
C ARG A 175 9.25 8.86 -10.93
N GLN A 176 9.96 7.90 -11.55
CA GLN A 176 10.19 7.92 -12.99
C GLN A 176 8.86 7.76 -13.75
N GLN A 177 8.01 6.80 -13.34
CA GLN A 177 6.68 6.63 -13.95
C GLN A 177 5.82 7.90 -13.86
N LEU A 178 5.87 8.60 -12.72
CA LEU A 178 5.13 9.84 -12.51
C LEU A 178 5.66 11.01 -13.34
N LYS A 179 6.98 11.09 -13.56
CA LYS A 179 7.58 12.07 -14.48
C LYS A 179 7.23 11.78 -15.93
N ASP A 180 7.33 10.52 -16.34
CA ASP A 180 7.03 10.10 -17.69
C ASP A 180 5.57 10.35 -18.08
N ALA A 181 4.66 10.39 -17.11
CA ALA A 181 3.25 10.65 -17.36
C ALA A 181 2.91 12.13 -17.58
N GLU A 182 3.84 13.05 -17.34
CA GLU A 182 3.60 14.49 -17.51
C GLU A 182 3.05 14.83 -18.91
N GLY A 183 1.95 15.58 -18.95
CA GLY A 183 1.29 15.96 -20.20
C GLY A 183 0.59 14.82 -20.95
N LYS A 184 0.58 13.59 -20.42
CA LYS A 184 -0.06 12.42 -21.08
C LYS A 184 -1.51 12.17 -20.66
N SER A 185 -2.05 13.00 -19.76
CA SER A 185 -3.42 12.88 -19.30
C SER A 185 -4.42 12.96 -20.46
N GLN A 186 -5.42 12.09 -20.43
CA GLN A 186 -6.53 12.09 -21.39
C GLN A 186 -7.86 12.49 -20.74
N LEU A 187 -7.86 12.67 -19.42
CA LEU A 187 -9.02 13.00 -18.63
C LEU A 187 -8.74 14.24 -17.79
N GLN A 188 -9.80 14.93 -17.42
CA GLN A 188 -9.71 16.09 -16.53
C GLN A 188 -10.97 16.19 -15.68
N LEU A 189 -10.82 16.80 -14.51
CA LEU A 189 -11.93 17.20 -13.66
C LEU A 189 -12.65 18.40 -14.26
N ALA A 190 -13.83 18.73 -13.71
CA ALA A 190 -14.62 19.88 -14.13
C ALA A 190 -13.88 21.23 -13.97
N ASN A 191 -12.92 21.31 -13.04
CA ASN A 191 -12.08 22.49 -12.83
C ASN A 191 -10.86 22.55 -13.80
N GLY A 192 -10.75 21.62 -14.74
CA GLY A 192 -9.63 21.54 -15.70
C GLY A 192 -8.39 20.80 -15.18
N GLU A 193 -8.40 20.29 -13.95
CA GLU A 193 -7.27 19.53 -13.42
C GLU A 193 -7.14 18.17 -14.10
N ALA A 194 -5.94 17.83 -14.57
CA ALA A 194 -5.66 16.58 -15.27
C ALA A 194 -5.76 15.35 -14.34
N ILE A 195 -6.25 14.24 -14.90
CA ILE A 195 -6.46 12.96 -14.22
C ILE A 195 -5.72 11.83 -14.94
N PHE A 196 -4.96 11.06 -14.18
CA PHE A 196 -4.19 9.92 -14.65
C PHE A 196 -4.80 8.60 -14.15
N THR A 197 -4.76 7.57 -14.99
CA THR A 197 -5.03 6.18 -14.58
C THR A 197 -3.85 5.28 -14.95
N ASP A 198 -4.00 3.96 -14.71
CA ASP A 198 -3.09 2.92 -15.17
C ASP A 198 -2.71 2.97 -16.66
N LYS A 199 -3.51 3.64 -17.50
CA LYS A 199 -3.24 3.85 -18.93
C LYS A 199 -2.07 4.81 -19.17
N GLN A 200 -1.88 5.80 -18.29
CA GLN A 200 -0.83 6.81 -18.41
C GLN A 200 0.33 6.55 -17.45
N VAL A 201 0.04 6.01 -16.27
CA VAL A 201 1.04 5.77 -15.23
C VAL A 201 0.99 4.29 -14.87
N ARG A 202 1.99 3.54 -15.30
CA ARG A 202 2.14 2.14 -14.93
C ARG A 202 2.27 2.03 -13.40
N GLY A 203 1.59 1.05 -12.81
CA GLY A 203 1.68 0.79 -11.38
C GLY A 203 0.72 1.62 -10.51
N LEU A 204 -0.14 2.47 -11.09
CA LEU A 204 -1.23 3.12 -10.32
C LEU A 204 -2.29 2.12 -9.83
N GLY A 205 -2.42 0.95 -10.48
CA GLY A 205 -3.50 0.02 -10.22
C GLY A 205 -4.86 0.53 -10.71
N LYS A 206 -5.95 0.02 -10.14
CA LYS A 206 -7.34 0.42 -10.46
C LYS A 206 -7.76 1.64 -9.64
N ASN A 207 -6.94 2.68 -9.74
CA ASN A 207 -7.12 3.96 -9.10
C ASN A 207 -6.94 5.09 -10.13
N TYR A 208 -7.44 6.28 -9.83
CA TYR A 208 -7.09 7.50 -10.53
C TYR A 208 -6.24 8.41 -9.63
N MET A 209 -5.43 9.24 -10.24
CA MET A 209 -4.56 10.20 -9.56
C MET A 209 -4.75 11.58 -10.19
N ARG A 210 -4.78 12.62 -9.35
CA ARG A 210 -4.83 14.02 -9.76
C ARG A 210 -3.45 14.56 -10.11
N GLU A 211 -3.39 15.56 -10.99
CA GLU A 211 -2.13 16.25 -11.33
C GLU A 211 -1.46 16.87 -10.11
N THR A 212 -2.22 17.44 -9.17
CA THR A 212 -1.70 17.93 -7.89
C THR A 212 -0.97 16.83 -7.12
N ALA A 213 -1.61 15.66 -6.96
CA ALA A 213 -1.01 14.50 -6.29
C ALA A 213 0.23 13.97 -7.04
N ARG A 214 0.24 14.00 -8.39
CA ARG A 214 1.41 13.59 -9.19
C ARG A 214 2.63 14.46 -8.88
N ARG A 215 2.45 15.78 -8.85
CA ARG A 215 3.55 16.73 -8.60
C ARG A 215 4.09 16.60 -7.19
N GLU A 216 3.20 16.53 -6.20
CA GLU A 216 3.56 16.34 -4.80
C GLU A 216 4.31 15.01 -4.58
N ALA A 217 3.87 13.93 -5.24
CA ALA A 217 4.56 12.65 -5.20
C ALA A 217 5.97 12.71 -5.80
N VAL A 218 6.15 13.38 -6.95
CA VAL A 218 7.46 13.55 -7.57
C VAL A 218 8.40 14.35 -6.66
N GLU A 219 7.89 15.39 -6.01
CA GLU A 219 8.62 16.19 -5.03
C GLU A 219 9.02 15.34 -3.81
N ALA A 220 8.05 14.69 -3.16
CA ALA A 220 8.28 13.86 -1.99
C ALA A 220 9.31 12.75 -2.26
N TYR A 221 9.16 11.99 -3.36
CA TYR A 221 10.14 10.97 -3.71
C TYR A 221 11.52 11.58 -4.00
N THR A 222 11.59 12.74 -4.68
CA THR A 222 12.88 13.38 -4.95
C THR A 222 13.59 13.78 -3.66
N SER A 223 12.90 14.47 -2.76
CA SER A 223 13.44 14.94 -1.49
C SER A 223 13.92 13.79 -0.62
N PHE A 224 13.14 12.72 -0.48
CA PHE A 224 13.53 11.57 0.33
C PHE A 224 14.64 10.74 -0.31
N ILE A 225 14.63 10.53 -1.64
CA ILE A 225 15.74 9.85 -2.33
C ILE A 225 17.06 10.61 -2.09
N GLN A 226 17.03 11.94 -2.17
CA GLN A 226 18.21 12.78 -1.92
C GLN A 226 18.64 12.71 -0.46
N LEU A 227 17.69 12.83 0.48
CA LEU A 227 17.96 12.76 1.92
C LEU A 227 18.67 11.45 2.28
N ILE A 228 18.17 10.32 1.78
CA ILE A 228 18.73 9.00 2.09
C ILE A 228 20.09 8.80 1.39
N ALA A 229 20.29 9.37 0.20
CA ALA A 229 21.58 9.28 -0.49
C ALA A 229 22.69 10.12 0.15
N LEU A 230 22.34 11.05 1.05
CA LEU A 230 23.26 11.91 1.79
C LEU A 230 23.50 11.44 3.24
N ALA A 231 22.75 10.46 3.72
CA ALA A 231 22.87 9.88 5.06
C ALA A 231 23.89 8.73 5.08
#